data_AF-A0A368YY48-F1
#
_entry.id   AF-A0A368YY48-F1
#
_cell.length_a   1.000
_cell.length_b   1.000
_cell.length_c   1.000
_cell.angle_alpha   90.00
_cell.angle_beta   90.00
_cell.angle_gamma   90.00
#
_symmetry.space_group_name_H-M   'P 1'
#
loop_
_entity.id
_entity.type
_entity.pdbx_description
1 polymer ?
#
loop_
_entity_poly.entity_id
_entity_poly.type
_entity_poly.pdbx_seq_one_letter_code
_entity_poly.pdbx_strand_id
1 'polypeptide(L)'
;MTGYLKIAGSAVLYGMIAATSPVQATEPDRNVKEGQAVVTTLGSDTSAVTYWVSQSDGWHVVTTVDTKNAAVSSETGNHAVVRFSAILQPGQSHSISIPVAVGEKQPALLIRRVADRIEVETDPALLN
;
A
#
# COMPACT_ATOMS: atom_id res chain seq x y z
N MET A 1 0.17 61.29 -58.62
CA MET A 1 -0.69 60.09 -58.65
C MET A 1 0.05 59.02 -57.89
N THR A 2 -0.29 58.88 -56.61
CA THR A 2 0.47 58.14 -55.60
C THR A 2 -0.40 57.00 -55.10
N GLY A 3 0.13 55.78 -55.12
CA GLY A 3 -0.61 54.56 -54.79
C GLY A 3 -0.85 54.39 -53.30
N TYR A 4 -1.87 53.59 -52.95
CA TYR A 4 -2.11 53.12 -51.60
C TYR A 4 -2.46 51.63 -51.63
N LEU A 5 -1.57 50.83 -51.06
CA LEU A 5 -1.68 49.39 -50.90
C LEU A 5 -2.46 49.09 -49.61
N LYS A 6 -3.55 48.32 -49.70
CA LYS A 6 -4.38 47.92 -48.55
C LYS A 6 -3.70 46.77 -47.80
N ILE A 7 -3.42 46.97 -46.51
CA ILE A 7 -2.95 45.92 -45.59
C ILE A 7 -4.19 45.34 -44.89
N ALA A 8 -4.48 44.06 -45.12
CA ALA A 8 -5.44 43.29 -44.32
C ALA A 8 -4.66 42.54 -43.24
N GLY A 9 -4.89 42.92 -41.97
CA GLY A 9 -4.20 42.37 -40.80
C GLY A 9 -4.68 40.96 -40.45
N SER A 10 -3.75 40.03 -40.32
CA SER A 10 -3.96 38.71 -39.75
C SER A 10 -3.81 38.79 -38.22
N ALA A 11 -4.86 38.48 -37.48
CA ALA A 11 -4.79 38.32 -36.03
C ALA A 11 -4.19 36.95 -35.70
N VAL A 12 -2.99 36.94 -35.12
CA VAL A 12 -2.36 35.74 -34.57
C VAL A 12 -2.82 35.60 -33.11
N LEU A 13 -3.65 34.59 -32.83
CA LEU A 13 -3.97 34.18 -31.46
C LEU A 13 -2.83 33.33 -30.90
N TYR A 14 -2.08 33.87 -29.95
CA TYR A 14 -1.17 33.10 -29.11
C TYR A 14 -1.99 32.37 -28.02
N GLY A 15 -2.16 31.06 -28.15
CA GLY A 15 -2.67 30.21 -27.09
C GLY A 15 -1.59 29.95 -26.05
N MET A 16 -1.79 30.38 -24.81
CA MET A 16 -0.95 29.97 -23.69
C MET A 16 -1.25 28.51 -23.34
N ILE A 17 -0.26 27.63 -23.48
CA ILE A 17 -0.33 26.26 -22.98
C ILE A 17 0.09 26.30 -21.50
N ALA A 18 -0.86 26.17 -20.59
CA ALA A 18 -0.57 26.02 -19.17
C ALA A 18 0.01 24.62 -18.93
N ALA A 19 1.31 24.54 -18.60
CA ALA A 19 1.94 23.31 -18.18
C ALA A 19 1.42 22.93 -16.77
N THR A 20 0.50 21.97 -16.69
CA THR A 20 0.13 21.36 -15.41
C THR A 20 1.20 20.32 -15.07
N SER A 21 2.12 20.66 -14.17
CA SER A 21 3.00 19.65 -13.57
C SER A 21 2.13 18.65 -12.80
N PRO A 22 2.29 17.32 -13.00
CA PRO A 22 1.65 16.37 -12.12
C PRO A 22 2.26 16.58 -10.72
N VAL A 23 1.41 16.91 -9.75
CA VAL A 23 1.77 16.87 -8.34
C VAL A 23 2.09 15.40 -8.04
N GLN A 24 3.38 15.06 -8.04
CA GLN A 24 3.86 13.81 -7.47
C GLN A 24 3.64 13.93 -5.97
N ALA A 25 2.55 13.36 -5.48
CA ALA A 25 2.40 13.08 -4.07
C ALA A 25 3.63 12.26 -3.65
N THR A 26 4.42 12.80 -2.74
CA THR A 26 5.50 12.04 -2.10
C THR A 26 4.82 10.91 -1.33
N GLU A 27 4.78 9.72 -1.92
CA GLU A 27 4.37 8.52 -1.20
C GLU A 27 5.30 8.38 0.00
N PRO A 28 4.78 8.06 1.21
CA PRO A 28 5.62 7.76 2.35
C PRO A 28 6.62 6.68 1.93
N ASP A 29 7.88 6.78 2.37
CA ASP A 29 8.88 5.75 2.11
C ASP A 29 8.45 4.46 2.82
N ARG A 30 7.69 3.63 2.10
CA ARG A 30 7.17 2.32 2.54
C ARG A 30 8.15 1.20 2.22
N ASN A 31 9.39 1.53 1.89
CA ASN A 31 10.38 0.52 1.53
C ASN A 31 10.83 -0.25 2.78
N VAL A 32 10.34 -1.48 2.90
CA VAL A 32 10.71 -2.40 3.97
C VAL A 32 12.04 -3.06 3.63
N LYS A 33 13.06 -2.86 4.47
CA LYS A 33 14.37 -3.51 4.26
C LYS A 33 14.28 -5.01 4.52
N GLU A 34 15.16 -5.78 3.89
CA GLU A 34 15.27 -7.21 4.13
C GLU A 34 15.55 -7.49 5.61
N GLY A 35 14.82 -8.45 6.19
CA GLY A 35 14.89 -8.79 7.62
C GLY A 35 14.30 -7.75 8.57
N GLN A 36 13.84 -6.59 8.08
CA GLN A 36 13.17 -5.60 8.92
C GLN A 36 11.76 -6.08 9.28
N ALA A 37 11.45 -6.09 10.57
CA ALA A 37 10.11 -6.33 11.05
C ALA A 37 9.25 -5.07 10.89
N VAL A 38 8.09 -5.24 10.25
CA VAL A 38 7.03 -4.24 10.17
C VAL A 38 5.87 -4.69 11.05
N VAL A 39 5.57 -3.89 12.06
CA VAL A 39 4.43 -4.14 12.95
C VAL A 39 3.25 -3.32 12.46
N THR A 40 2.14 -3.99 12.17
CA THR A 40 0.90 -3.38 11.70
C THR A 40 -0.23 -3.70 12.64
N THR A 41 -0.93 -2.69 13.15
CA THR A 41 -2.15 -2.86 13.93
C THR A 41 -3.31 -3.19 12.98
N LEU A 42 -3.98 -4.32 13.20
CA LEU A 42 -5.14 -4.76 12.41
C LEU A 42 -6.47 -4.60 13.16
N GLY A 43 -6.43 -4.21 14.44
CA GLY A 43 -7.60 -3.93 15.27
C GLY A 43 -7.17 -3.52 16.67
N SER A 44 -8.12 -3.32 17.59
CA SER A 44 -7.82 -3.00 18.99
C SER A 44 -6.95 -4.07 19.66
N ASP A 45 -7.20 -5.33 19.31
CA ASP A 45 -6.63 -6.50 19.98
C ASP A 45 -5.75 -7.35 19.07
N THR A 46 -5.55 -6.92 17.83
CA THR A 46 -4.82 -7.69 16.82
C THR A 46 -3.71 -6.87 16.18
N SER A 47 -2.54 -7.47 16.08
CA SER A 47 -1.39 -6.94 15.35
C SER A 47 -0.75 -8.00 14.47
N ALA A 48 -0.05 -7.57 13.44
CA ALA A 48 0.72 -8.43 12.55
C ALA A 48 2.18 -7.96 12.51
N VAL A 49 3.10 -8.91 12.50
CA VAL A 49 4.53 -8.67 12.26
C VAL A 49 4.89 -9.31 10.94
N THR A 50 5.28 -8.49 9.97
CA THR A 50 5.70 -8.93 8.64
C THR A 50 7.18 -8.67 8.45
N TYR A 51 7.89 -9.64 7.89
CA TYR A 51 9.27 -9.47 7.43
C TYR A 51 9.50 -10.34 6.20
N TRP A 52 10.60 -10.10 5.50
CA TRP A 52 10.93 -10.82 4.28
C TRP A 52 12.43 -11.08 4.13
N VAL A 53 12.75 -12.09 3.33
CA VAL A 53 14.11 -12.43 2.88
C VAL A 53 14.12 -12.79 1.40
N SER A 54 15.19 -12.43 0.69
CA SER A 54 15.38 -12.80 -0.71
C SER A 54 15.97 -14.21 -0.80
N GLN A 55 15.36 -15.08 -1.60
CA GLN A 55 15.89 -16.41 -1.91
C GLN A 55 15.90 -16.65 -3.43
N SER A 56 16.51 -17.74 -3.86
CA SER A 56 16.66 -18.07 -5.28
C SER A 56 15.34 -18.33 -6.00
N ASP A 57 14.32 -18.75 -5.28
CA ASP A 57 12.97 -19.07 -5.77
C ASP A 57 11.98 -17.91 -5.63
N GLY A 58 12.38 -16.80 -5.00
CA GLY A 58 11.55 -15.60 -4.83
C GLY A 58 11.77 -14.94 -3.48
N TRP A 59 10.88 -14.03 -3.11
CA TRP A 59 10.96 -13.34 -1.83
C TRP A 59 10.05 -14.01 -0.82
N HIS A 60 10.66 -14.58 0.21
CA HIS A 60 9.96 -15.30 1.27
C HIS A 60 9.45 -14.27 2.27
N VAL A 61 8.15 -14.06 2.26
CA VAL A 61 7.46 -13.16 3.19
C VAL A 61 6.86 -14.01 4.29
N VAL A 62 7.13 -13.62 5.53
CA VAL A 62 6.54 -14.22 6.72
C VAL A 62 5.71 -13.16 7.43
N THR A 63 4.48 -13.51 7.77
CA THR A 63 3.62 -12.68 8.62
C THR A 63 3.11 -13.48 9.80
N THR A 64 3.33 -12.97 11.00
CA THR A 64 2.75 -13.51 12.23
C THR A 64 1.66 -12.56 12.72
N VAL A 65 0.42 -13.04 12.77
CA VAL A 65 -0.72 -12.34 13.36
C VAL A 65 -0.87 -12.80 14.79
N ASP A 66 -1.01 -11.85 15.71
CA ASP A 66 -1.24 -12.06 17.12
C ASP A 66 -2.52 -11.32 17.54
N THR A 67 -3.49 -12.08 18.05
CA THR A 67 -4.78 -11.56 18.55
C THR A 67 -4.92 -11.88 20.03
N LYS A 68 -5.14 -10.84 20.85
CA LYS A 68 -5.47 -10.99 22.26
C LYS A 68 -6.93 -11.41 22.41
N ASN A 69 -7.19 -12.51 23.14
CA ASN A 69 -8.55 -12.84 23.54
C ASN A 69 -8.94 -12.07 24.79
N ALA A 70 -9.89 -11.13 24.63
CA ALA A 70 -10.48 -10.37 25.74
C ALA A 70 -11.30 -11.23 26.73
N ALA A 71 -11.64 -12.47 26.39
CA ALA A 71 -12.49 -13.34 27.20
C ALA A 71 -11.80 -13.96 28.43
N VAL A 72 -10.47 -13.82 28.57
CA VAL A 72 -9.72 -14.44 29.66
C VAL A 72 -8.87 -13.40 30.38
N SER A 73 -9.33 -13.01 31.56
CA SER A 73 -8.72 -12.02 32.47
C SER A 73 -7.47 -12.56 33.17
N SER A 74 -6.46 -12.99 32.41
CA SER A 74 -5.13 -13.31 32.95
C SER A 74 -4.14 -12.25 32.48
N GLU A 75 -3.20 -11.86 33.36
CA GLU A 75 -2.12 -10.90 33.05
C GLU A 75 -1.23 -11.33 31.86
N THR A 76 -1.32 -12.61 31.49
CA THR A 76 -0.69 -13.24 30.32
C THR A 76 -1.71 -13.54 29.21
N GLY A 77 -2.69 -12.65 29.03
CA GLY A 77 -3.94 -12.85 28.27
C GLY A 77 -3.83 -13.80 27.08
N ASN A 78 -4.79 -14.70 26.90
CA ASN A 78 -4.70 -15.75 25.88
C ASN A 78 -4.49 -15.17 24.46
N HIS A 79 -3.28 -15.29 23.94
CA HIS A 79 -2.92 -14.86 22.59
C HIS A 79 -3.21 -15.99 21.58
N ALA A 80 -3.99 -15.69 20.55
CA ALA A 80 -4.15 -16.53 19.38
C ALA A 80 -3.14 -16.09 18.31
N VAL A 81 -2.10 -16.90 18.11
CA VAL A 81 -1.01 -16.59 17.18
C VAL A 81 -1.11 -17.47 15.93
N VAL A 82 -1.11 -16.84 14.75
CA VAL A 82 -1.09 -17.54 13.46
C VAL A 82 0.07 -17.02 12.63
N ARG A 83 0.82 -17.91 12.00
CA ARG A 83 1.96 -17.57 11.15
C ARG A 83 1.72 -18.06 9.72
N PHE A 84 1.79 -17.13 8.78
CA PHE A 84 1.69 -17.37 7.35
C PHE A 84 3.04 -17.14 6.68
N SER A 85 3.33 -17.92 5.66
CA SER A 85 4.50 -17.74 4.80
C SER A 85 4.09 -17.88 3.34
N ALA A 86 4.60 -16.99 2.49
CA ALA A 86 4.38 -17.01 1.06
C ALA A 86 5.65 -16.61 0.31
N ILE A 87 5.80 -17.10 -0.92
CA ILE A 87 6.85 -16.67 -1.84
C ILE A 87 6.21 -15.68 -2.82
N LEU A 88 6.70 -14.44 -2.86
CA LEU A 88 6.24 -13.43 -3.79
C LEU A 88 7.20 -13.26 -4.97
N GLN A 89 6.68 -13.48 -6.17
CA GLN A 89 7.31 -13.08 -7.43
C GLN A 89 7.07 -11.58 -7.68
N PRO A 90 7.87 -10.92 -8.56
CA PRO A 90 7.64 -9.53 -8.92
C PRO A 90 6.20 -9.29 -9.40
N GLY A 91 5.53 -8.28 -8.84
CA GLY A 91 4.14 -7.94 -9.16
C GLY A 91 3.09 -8.75 -8.41
N GLN A 92 3.48 -9.75 -7.61
CA GLN A 92 2.54 -10.50 -6.78
C GLN A 92 2.21 -9.78 -5.48
N SER A 93 1.03 -10.12 -4.96
CA SER A 93 0.52 -9.63 -3.70
C SER A 93 -0.13 -10.76 -2.90
N HIS A 94 -0.22 -10.54 -1.60
CA HIS A 94 -0.92 -11.39 -0.66
C HIS A 94 -1.74 -10.52 0.28
N SER A 95 -2.93 -11.00 0.65
CA SER A 95 -3.82 -10.32 1.59
C SER A 95 -4.14 -11.25 2.75
N ILE A 96 -4.05 -10.72 3.97
CA ILE A 96 -4.40 -11.43 5.21
C ILE A 96 -5.49 -10.62 5.89
N SER A 97 -6.69 -11.19 6.02
CA SER A 97 -7.76 -10.59 6.80
C SER A 97 -7.98 -11.34 8.11
N ILE A 98 -8.53 -10.64 9.09
CA ILE A 98 -8.87 -11.22 10.40
C ILE A 98 -10.38 -11.27 10.58
N PRO A 99 -10.94 -12.31 11.21
CA PRO A 99 -12.38 -12.39 11.44
C PRO A 99 -12.91 -11.19 12.22
N VAL A 100 -14.08 -10.68 11.82
CA VAL A 100 -14.82 -9.61 12.51
C VAL A 100 -16.30 -9.98 12.62
N ALA A 101 -17.07 -9.22 13.42
CA ALA A 101 -18.50 -9.45 13.53
C ALA A 101 -19.22 -9.15 12.21
N VAL A 102 -20.39 -9.76 12.02
CA VAL A 102 -21.20 -9.55 10.80
C VAL A 102 -21.62 -8.09 10.70
N GLY A 103 -21.37 -7.48 9.54
CA GLY A 103 -21.68 -6.07 9.27
C GLY A 103 -20.57 -5.10 9.65
N GLU A 104 -19.48 -5.56 10.27
CA GLU A 104 -18.29 -4.76 10.51
C GLU A 104 -17.34 -4.75 9.31
N LYS A 105 -16.58 -3.67 9.19
CA LYS A 105 -15.56 -3.53 8.17
C LYS A 105 -14.36 -4.41 8.50
N GLN A 106 -14.07 -5.40 7.66
CA GLN A 106 -12.97 -6.32 7.90
C GLN A 106 -11.63 -5.64 7.60
N PRO A 107 -10.70 -5.57 8.57
CA PRO A 107 -9.35 -5.11 8.31
C PRO A 107 -8.57 -6.19 7.56
N ALA A 108 -7.81 -5.76 6.56
CA ALA A 108 -6.90 -6.60 5.80
C ALA A 108 -5.49 -6.01 5.78
N LEU A 109 -4.50 -6.89 5.79
CA LEU A 109 -3.11 -6.57 5.55
C LEU A 109 -2.75 -6.94 4.11
N LEU A 110 -2.43 -5.96 3.29
CA LEU A 110 -1.97 -6.15 1.93
C LEU A 110 -0.44 -6.08 1.89
N ILE A 111 0.18 -7.13 1.37
CA ILE A 111 1.63 -7.23 1.22
C ILE A 111 1.94 -7.41 -0.26
N ARG A 112 2.77 -6.54 -0.83
CA ARG A 112 3.03 -6.50 -2.27
C ARG A 112 4.52 -6.48 -2.56
N ARG A 113 4.93 -7.24 -3.57
CA ARG A 113 6.25 -7.08 -4.17
C ARG A 113 6.16 -6.15 -5.37
N VAL A 114 6.57 -4.90 -5.18
CA VAL A 114 6.58 -3.87 -6.21
C VAL A 114 8.02 -3.71 -6.68
N ALA A 115 8.32 -4.20 -7.89
CA ALA A 115 9.67 -4.27 -8.43
C ALA A 115 10.68 -4.89 -7.44
N ASP A 116 11.54 -4.07 -6.85
CA ASP A 116 12.64 -4.39 -5.95
C ASP A 116 12.37 -3.97 -4.50
N ARG A 117 11.11 -3.86 -4.09
CA ARG A 117 10.75 -3.61 -2.69
C ARG A 117 9.48 -4.36 -2.25
N ILE A 118 9.40 -4.60 -0.95
CA ILE A 118 8.18 -5.04 -0.27
C ILE A 118 7.47 -3.82 0.28
N GLU A 119 6.17 -3.74 0.01
CA GLU A 119 5.25 -2.78 0.61
C GLU A 119 4.27 -3.55 1.50
N VAL A 120 4.01 -3.01 2.68
CA VAL A 120 3.07 -3.55 3.67
C VAL A 120 2.08 -2.45 4.02
N GLU A 121 0.80 -2.72 3.82
CA GLU A 121 -0.25 -1.72 3.99
C GLU A 121 -1.46 -2.34 4.68
N THR A 122 -2.10 -1.57 5.56
CA THR A 122 -3.45 -1.88 6.00
C THR A 122 -4.42 -1.43 4.92
N ASP A 123 -5.18 -2.36 4.39
CA ASP A 123 -6.28 -2.06 3.49
C ASP A 123 -7.59 -2.16 4.27
N PRO A 124 -8.18 -1.04 4.69
CA PRO A 124 -9.51 -1.08 5.28
C PRO A 124 -10.57 -1.38 4.18
N ALA A 125 -10.33 -1.07 2.91
CA ALA A 125 -11.32 -1.07 1.84
C ALA A 125 -11.51 -2.40 1.06
N LEU A 126 -10.71 -3.45 1.31
CA LEU A 126 -10.78 -4.71 0.55
C LEU A 126 -11.89 -5.69 0.98
N LEU A 127 -13.11 -5.19 1.18
CA LEU A 127 -14.34 -5.99 1.07
C LEU A 127 -15.50 -5.07 0.67
N ASN A 128 -15.75 -4.98 -0.65
CA ASN A 128 -17.06 -4.59 -1.19
C ASN A 128 -17.79 -5.85 -1.64
#